data_AF-A0A1R3KF78-F1
#
_entry.id   AF-A0A1R3KF78-F1
#
_cell.length_a   1.000
_cell.length_b   1.000
_cell.length_c   1.000
_cell.angle_alpha   90.00
_cell.angle_beta   90.00
_cell.angle_gamma   90.00
#
_symmetry.space_group_name_H-M   'P 1'
#
loop_
_entity.id
_entity.type
_entity.pdbx_description
1 polymer ?
#
loop_
_entity_poly.entity_id
_entity_poly.type
_entity_poly.pdbx_seq_one_letter_code
_entity_poly.pdbx_strand_id
1 'polypeptide(L)'
;MVSEISNSSAYAYPIKTIVILVQENRSFDHMLGWFKRLNPEINGVTGSESNPISTSDPSSSRVLFKDNAEYVDPDPGHSIQAIYEQVFGRPWSSNDPDPPQEATMDGFVQNAEGTQKGMAEAVMRGFRPEAVPVYKELALEFAICDRWFSAVPASTQPNRLFVHSATAHGATSNDTTKLIQEGQKFVKEVYEALRASPQWNEMLLVITYDEHGGFYDHVPTPTTGVPSPDDIVGPDPYYFKFDRLGVRVPTFFISPWIEPGTVIHGPSGPYPTSEYEHSSIPATVKTIFNLKEFLTKRDAWAGTFECVLTRKTPRTDCPVTLPEPRKMRHTEAKETAKLSEFQQELVQMAAVLNGDYKKKIYPHKLVDNMTVAEAVKYVDSAYKKFCDQCQKAKEKGKHESEIVELGQLPDKSKSKSFLHKMFSCIVCDN
;
A
#
# COMPACT_ATOMS: atom_id res chain seq x y z
N MET A 1 -20.02 -33.19 24.27
CA MET A 1 -18.85 -32.89 25.11
C MET A 1 -18.34 -31.54 24.67
N VAL A 2 -18.58 -30.55 25.52
CA VAL A 2 -18.00 -29.21 25.42
C VAL A 2 -16.53 -29.37 25.81
N SER A 3 -15.60 -29.06 24.90
CA SER A 3 -14.21 -28.79 25.27
C SER A 3 -14.02 -27.28 25.21
N GLU A 4 -14.26 -26.63 26.33
CA GLU A 4 -13.68 -25.33 26.64
C GLU A 4 -12.17 -25.46 26.50
N ILE A 5 -11.59 -24.84 25.47
CA ILE A 5 -10.15 -24.55 25.45
C ILE A 5 -9.99 -23.29 26.30
N SER A 6 -9.95 -23.47 27.61
CA SER A 6 -9.33 -22.52 28.52
C SER A 6 -7.83 -22.81 28.55
N ASN A 7 -7.06 -22.01 27.81
CA ASN A 7 -5.85 -21.43 28.37
C ASN A 7 -5.41 -20.25 27.53
N SER A 8 -5.39 -19.09 28.19
CA SER A 8 -4.80 -17.86 27.75
C SER A 8 -3.33 -18.06 27.38
N SER A 9 -2.98 -17.99 26.09
CA SER A 9 -1.76 -17.27 25.76
C SER A 9 -2.12 -15.80 25.84
N ALA A 10 -1.75 -15.13 26.94
CA ALA A 10 -1.68 -13.67 26.89
C ALA A 10 -0.82 -13.34 25.67
N TYR A 11 -1.35 -12.57 24.72
CA TYR A 11 -0.54 -12.07 23.61
C TYR A 11 0.73 -11.46 24.20
N ALA A 12 1.90 -11.79 23.65
CA ALA A 12 3.17 -11.26 24.13
C ALA A 12 3.22 -9.72 24.02
N TYR A 13 2.32 -9.16 23.21
CA TYR A 13 2.18 -7.74 22.94
C TYR A 13 0.75 -7.26 23.28
N PRO A 14 0.58 -5.98 23.65
CA PRO A 14 -0.74 -5.41 23.93
C PRO A 14 -1.63 -5.26 22.68
N ILE A 15 -1.09 -5.53 21.50
CA ILE A 15 -1.76 -5.35 20.20
C ILE A 15 -2.64 -6.56 19.88
N LYS A 16 -3.90 -6.30 19.56
CA LYS A 16 -4.87 -7.29 19.07
C LYS A 16 -5.31 -7.03 17.62
N THR A 17 -5.07 -5.83 17.11
CA THR A 17 -5.45 -5.42 15.76
C THR A 17 -4.29 -4.70 15.10
N ILE A 18 -3.89 -5.17 13.91
CA ILE A 18 -2.94 -4.45 13.06
C ILE A 18 -3.72 -3.94 11.85
N VAL A 19 -3.66 -2.63 11.63
CA VAL A 19 -4.26 -1.98 10.45
C VAL A 19 -3.14 -1.62 9.51
N ILE A 20 -3.21 -2.12 8.27
CA ILE A 20 -2.23 -1.82 7.22
C ILE A 20 -2.88 -0.88 6.22
N LEU A 21 -2.34 0.32 6.08
CA LEU A 21 -2.73 1.31 5.09
C LEU A 21 -1.60 1.44 4.07
N VAL A 22 -1.81 0.88 2.87
CA VAL A 22 -0.85 0.95 1.76
C VAL A 22 -1.27 2.10 0.83
N GLN A 23 -0.40 3.08 0.68
CA GLN A 23 -0.54 4.25 -0.19
C GLN A 23 0.14 4.01 -1.54
N GLU A 24 -0.11 4.90 -2.51
CA GLU A 24 0.43 4.86 -3.87
C GLU A 24 1.36 6.04 -4.17
N ASN A 25 2.07 5.95 -5.29
CA ASN A 25 3.48 5.53 -5.36
C ASN A 25 4.44 6.66 -4.99
N ARG A 26 5.28 6.53 -3.95
CA ARG A 26 6.26 7.58 -3.62
C ARG A 26 7.50 7.03 -2.91
N SER A 27 8.68 7.51 -3.31
CA SER A 27 9.95 7.19 -2.63
C SER A 27 10.00 7.80 -1.24
N PHE A 28 10.85 7.22 -0.37
CA PHE A 28 11.09 7.78 0.95
C PHE A 28 11.62 9.20 0.86
N ASP A 29 12.65 9.48 0.05
CA ASP A 29 13.20 10.84 -0.02
C ASP A 29 12.23 11.86 -0.61
N HIS A 30 11.34 11.45 -1.52
CA HIS A 30 10.33 12.34 -2.08
C HIS A 30 9.32 12.81 -1.04
N MET A 31 8.85 11.93 -0.14
CA MET A 31 7.87 12.32 0.88
C MET A 31 8.53 12.75 2.19
N LEU A 32 9.53 11.99 2.64
CA LEU A 32 10.09 12.04 3.98
C LEU A 32 11.56 12.48 4.03
N GLY A 33 12.27 12.56 2.91
CA GLY A 33 13.71 12.86 2.90
C GLY A 33 14.06 14.17 3.63
N TRP A 34 13.28 15.22 3.43
CA TRP A 34 13.51 16.52 4.09
C TRP A 34 13.07 16.56 5.56
N PHE A 35 12.46 15.50 6.09
CA PHE A 35 12.15 15.39 7.53
C PHE A 35 13.40 15.26 8.39
N LYS A 36 14.56 14.98 7.79
CA LYS A 36 15.86 15.10 8.46
C LYS A 36 16.08 16.48 9.12
N ARG A 37 15.44 17.53 8.60
CA ARG A 37 15.46 18.88 9.20
C ARG A 37 14.69 18.97 10.52
N LEU A 38 13.72 18.09 10.75
CA LEU A 38 12.96 18.00 12.00
C LEU A 38 13.63 17.04 12.99
N ASN A 39 14.07 15.88 12.51
CA ASN A 39 14.81 14.90 13.29
C ASN A 39 16.08 14.47 12.52
N PRO A 40 17.28 14.92 12.94
CA PRO A 40 18.55 14.59 12.29
C PRO A 40 18.89 13.09 12.25
N GLU A 41 18.28 12.27 13.12
CA GLU A 41 18.46 10.81 13.14
C GLU A 41 17.91 10.15 11.88
N ILE A 42 16.90 10.76 11.24
CA ILE A 42 16.33 10.24 10.00
C ILE A 42 17.42 10.20 8.91
N ASN A 43 17.58 9.04 8.27
CA ASN A 43 18.39 8.85 7.08
C ASN A 43 17.71 9.47 5.83
N GLY A 44 17.53 10.78 5.84
CA GLY A 44 16.98 11.57 4.74
C GLY A 44 18.02 12.43 4.04
N VAL A 45 17.55 13.34 3.19
CA VAL A 45 18.40 14.16 2.31
C VAL A 45 18.90 15.45 2.96
N THR A 46 19.98 15.97 2.40
CA THR A 46 20.65 17.21 2.81
C THR A 46 20.58 18.31 1.75
N GLY A 47 20.25 17.97 0.50
CA GLY A 47 20.33 18.85 -0.67
C GLY A 47 21.67 18.77 -1.42
N SER A 48 22.58 17.90 -0.98
CA SER A 48 23.83 17.61 -1.68
C SER A 48 23.69 16.43 -2.65
N GLU A 49 22.60 15.67 -2.51
CA GLU A 49 22.27 14.52 -3.35
C GLU A 49 21.95 15.00 -4.79
N SER A 50 22.38 14.22 -5.77
CA SER A 50 22.22 14.57 -7.17
C SER A 50 22.31 13.36 -8.09
N ASN A 51 21.79 13.50 -9.30
CA ASN A 51 21.76 12.43 -10.30
C ASN A 51 22.23 12.98 -11.66
N PRO A 52 23.08 12.27 -12.43
CA PRO A 52 23.57 12.73 -13.73
C PRO A 52 22.46 12.70 -14.80
N ILE A 53 22.55 13.57 -15.80
CA ILE A 53 21.66 13.53 -16.98
C ILE A 53 21.94 12.29 -17.84
N SER A 54 23.21 11.90 -17.95
CA SER A 54 23.65 10.68 -18.61
C SER A 54 24.64 9.95 -17.72
N THR A 55 24.35 8.70 -17.37
CA THR A 55 25.22 7.85 -16.56
C THR A 55 26.42 7.34 -17.35
N SER A 56 26.33 7.35 -18.67
CA SER A 56 27.41 6.92 -19.58
C SER A 56 28.46 8.01 -19.84
N ASP A 57 28.17 9.26 -19.48
CA ASP A 57 29.06 10.41 -19.66
C ASP A 57 29.55 10.93 -18.29
N PRO A 58 30.82 10.67 -17.92
CA PRO A 58 31.38 11.16 -16.65
C PRO A 58 31.40 12.69 -16.51
N SER A 59 31.29 13.43 -17.62
CA SER A 59 31.23 14.89 -17.65
C SER A 59 29.80 15.45 -17.65
N SER A 60 28.80 14.57 -17.58
CA SER A 60 27.39 14.96 -17.64
C SER A 60 27.02 15.90 -16.50
N SER A 61 26.25 16.93 -16.83
CA SER A 61 25.61 17.79 -15.83
C SER A 61 24.75 16.95 -14.89
N ARG A 62 24.66 17.39 -13.63
CA ARG A 62 23.87 16.72 -12.59
C ARG A 62 22.69 17.58 -12.16
N VAL A 63 21.58 16.95 -11.83
CA VAL A 63 20.40 17.59 -11.24
C VAL A 63 20.45 17.36 -9.74
N LEU A 64 20.46 18.44 -8.96
CA LEU A 64 20.45 18.41 -7.50
C LEU A 64 19.05 18.09 -6.97
N PHE A 65 18.99 17.38 -5.85
CA PHE A 65 17.76 17.13 -5.13
C PHE A 65 17.26 18.41 -4.42
N LYS A 66 16.01 18.81 -4.68
CA LYS A 66 15.41 20.05 -4.18
C LYS A 66 14.22 19.79 -3.25
N ASP A 67 13.79 20.82 -2.51
CA ASP A 67 12.72 20.74 -1.51
C ASP A 67 11.43 21.45 -1.94
N ASN A 68 11.17 21.51 -3.24
CA ASN A 68 10.00 22.15 -3.83
C ASN A 68 9.18 21.17 -4.67
N ALA A 69 8.95 19.97 -4.13
CA ALA A 69 8.04 19.01 -4.74
C ALA A 69 6.62 19.57 -4.80
N GLU A 70 5.95 19.24 -5.90
CA GLU A 70 4.57 19.60 -6.20
C GLU A 70 3.87 18.37 -6.79
N TYR A 71 2.59 18.50 -7.14
CA TYR A 71 1.90 17.47 -7.91
C TYR A 71 2.56 17.32 -9.29
N VAL A 72 2.89 16.09 -9.67
CA VAL A 72 3.56 15.75 -10.94
C VAL A 72 2.58 15.01 -11.85
N ASP A 73 2.51 15.45 -13.10
CA ASP A 73 1.74 14.86 -14.21
C ASP A 73 2.47 15.25 -15.53
N PRO A 74 2.90 14.30 -16.37
CA PRO A 74 2.64 12.86 -16.29
C PRO A 74 3.47 12.14 -15.23
N ASP A 75 3.03 10.91 -14.94
CA ASP A 75 3.65 10.05 -13.94
C ASP A 75 5.05 9.58 -14.39
N PRO A 76 6.07 9.58 -13.50
CA PRO A 76 7.39 9.08 -13.85
C PRO A 76 7.39 7.58 -14.18
N GLY A 77 8.42 7.11 -14.88
CA GLY A 77 8.57 5.69 -15.18
C GLY A 77 8.76 4.85 -13.91
N HIS A 78 7.98 3.79 -13.74
CA HIS A 78 8.08 2.87 -12.60
C HIS A 78 7.74 1.41 -13.00
N SER A 79 7.98 1.07 -14.27
CA SER A 79 8.01 -0.32 -14.73
C SER A 79 9.30 -1.01 -14.30
N ILE A 80 9.34 -2.35 -14.30
CA ILE A 80 10.56 -3.11 -13.96
C ILE A 80 11.81 -2.65 -14.75
N GLN A 81 11.66 -2.26 -16.02
CA GLN A 81 12.76 -1.73 -16.83
C GLN A 81 13.18 -0.32 -16.40
N ALA A 82 12.21 0.54 -16.10
CA ALA A 82 12.48 1.89 -15.62
C ALA A 82 13.19 1.83 -14.27
N ILE A 83 12.70 0.99 -13.36
CA ILE A 83 13.31 0.78 -12.04
C ILE A 83 14.72 0.21 -12.19
N TYR A 84 14.92 -0.75 -13.09
CA TYR A 84 16.25 -1.28 -13.39
C TYR A 84 17.21 -0.16 -13.84
N GLU A 85 16.79 0.70 -14.76
CA GLU A 85 17.61 1.83 -15.20
C GLU A 85 17.89 2.81 -14.06
N GLN A 86 16.88 3.14 -13.26
CA GLN A 86 16.99 4.06 -12.11
C GLN A 86 18.02 3.58 -11.08
N VAL A 87 17.95 2.29 -10.73
CA VAL A 87 18.78 1.67 -9.69
C VAL A 87 20.22 1.44 -10.18
N PHE A 88 20.39 0.94 -11.40
CA PHE A 88 21.69 0.49 -11.91
C PHE A 88 22.36 1.49 -12.86
N GLY A 89 21.68 2.57 -13.22
CA GLY A 89 22.20 3.58 -14.13
C GLY A 89 22.40 3.08 -15.55
N ARG A 90 21.75 1.98 -15.97
CA ARG A 90 21.84 1.46 -17.35
C ARG A 90 20.49 0.96 -17.84
N PRO A 91 20.13 1.22 -19.12
CA PRO A 91 18.91 0.68 -19.68
C PRO A 91 18.85 -0.86 -19.56
N TRP A 92 17.67 -1.38 -19.28
CA TRP A 92 17.43 -2.82 -19.29
C TRP A 92 17.59 -3.39 -20.71
N SER A 93 18.14 -4.60 -20.83
CA SER A 93 18.33 -5.29 -22.11
C SER A 93 17.93 -6.76 -22.02
N SER A 94 17.19 -7.25 -23.02
CA SER A 94 16.82 -8.67 -23.11
C SER A 94 18.02 -9.61 -23.28
N ASN A 95 19.17 -9.09 -23.73
CA ASN A 95 20.41 -9.87 -23.88
C ASN A 95 21.17 -10.04 -22.55
N ASP A 96 20.83 -9.23 -21.55
CA ASP A 96 21.45 -9.20 -20.22
C ASP A 96 20.36 -8.82 -19.19
N PRO A 97 19.30 -9.66 -19.05
CA PRO A 97 18.04 -9.24 -18.44
C PRO A 97 18.15 -9.03 -16.92
N ASP A 98 19.16 -9.62 -16.27
CA ASP A 98 19.30 -9.54 -14.82
C ASP A 98 20.72 -9.82 -14.28
N PRO A 99 21.67 -8.89 -14.41
CA PRO A 99 23.07 -9.12 -14.07
C PRO A 99 23.33 -8.64 -12.63
N PRO A 100 24.08 -9.40 -11.81
CA PRO A 100 24.40 -8.96 -10.45
C PRO A 100 25.17 -7.64 -10.49
N GLN A 101 24.62 -6.59 -9.86
CA GLN A 101 25.26 -5.29 -9.80
C GLN A 101 24.95 -4.59 -8.48
N GLU A 102 25.89 -3.78 -8.02
CA GLU A 102 25.68 -2.84 -6.93
C GLU A 102 24.72 -1.72 -7.37
N ALA A 103 23.75 -1.40 -6.52
CA ALA A 103 22.78 -0.34 -6.78
C ALA A 103 23.44 1.04 -6.66
N THR A 104 23.63 1.72 -7.79
CA THR A 104 24.23 3.07 -7.84
C THR A 104 23.24 4.19 -7.53
N MET A 105 21.95 3.94 -7.77
CA MET A 105 20.88 4.94 -7.70
C MET A 105 21.07 6.15 -8.63
N ASP A 106 21.91 6.03 -9.67
CA ASP A 106 22.33 7.15 -10.53
C ASP A 106 21.47 7.34 -11.81
N GLY A 107 20.46 6.51 -12.05
CA GLY A 107 19.73 6.50 -13.34
C GLY A 107 18.38 7.22 -13.39
N PHE A 108 17.93 7.83 -12.30
CA PHE A 108 16.59 8.43 -12.19
C PHE A 108 16.37 9.59 -13.16
N VAL A 109 17.34 10.50 -13.27
CA VAL A 109 17.26 11.64 -14.18
C VAL A 109 17.34 11.19 -15.63
N GLN A 110 18.25 10.26 -15.96
CA GLN A 110 18.37 9.70 -17.30
C GLN A 110 17.04 9.04 -17.74
N ASN A 111 16.46 8.21 -16.88
CA ASN A 111 15.19 7.55 -17.16
C ASN A 111 14.02 8.55 -17.29
N ALA A 112 13.98 9.57 -16.43
CA ALA A 112 12.97 10.61 -16.48
C ALA A 112 13.03 11.45 -17.78
N GLU A 113 14.23 11.88 -18.19
CA GLU A 113 14.42 12.60 -19.47
C GLU A 113 14.10 11.73 -20.69
N GLY A 114 14.35 10.42 -20.61
CA GLY A 114 13.95 9.45 -21.62
C GLY A 114 12.43 9.28 -21.71
N THR A 115 11.72 9.43 -20.59
CA THR A 115 10.25 9.34 -20.52
C THR A 115 9.58 10.62 -21.04
N GLN A 116 9.97 11.76 -20.50
CA GLN A 116 9.52 13.07 -20.98
C GLN A 116 10.58 14.13 -20.68
N LYS A 117 10.94 14.91 -21.71
CA LYS A 117 11.87 16.03 -21.55
C LYS A 117 11.43 16.99 -20.45
N GLY A 118 12.34 17.32 -19.52
CA GLY A 118 12.10 18.22 -18.40
C GLY A 118 11.48 17.56 -17.17
N MET A 119 11.26 16.24 -17.19
CA MET A 119 10.78 15.49 -16.02
C MET A 119 11.88 15.28 -14.96
N ALA A 120 13.16 15.46 -15.32
CA ALA A 120 14.29 15.32 -14.39
C ALA A 120 14.13 16.12 -13.10
N GLU A 121 13.66 17.37 -13.21
CA GLU A 121 13.46 18.18 -12.01
C GLU A 121 12.33 17.64 -11.13
N ALA A 122 11.29 17.03 -11.71
CA ALA A 122 10.15 16.53 -10.97
C ALA A 122 10.53 15.30 -10.12
N VAL A 123 11.33 14.39 -10.68
CA VAL A 123 11.79 13.18 -9.96
C VAL A 123 12.85 13.49 -8.89
N MET A 124 13.59 14.59 -9.05
CA MET A 124 14.62 15.07 -8.12
C MET A 124 14.12 16.13 -7.12
N ARG A 125 12.83 16.12 -6.78
CA ARG A 125 12.26 17.01 -5.76
C ARG A 125 11.64 16.19 -4.65
N GLY A 126 11.73 16.66 -3.42
CA GLY A 126 11.00 16.12 -2.26
C GLY A 126 10.17 17.19 -1.55
N PHE A 127 9.17 16.77 -0.79
CA PHE A 127 8.30 17.64 -0.03
C PHE A 127 9.01 18.14 1.24
N ARG A 128 8.90 19.44 1.52
CA ARG A 128 9.18 19.96 2.85
C ARG A 128 8.13 19.45 3.84
N PRO A 129 8.47 19.26 5.12
CA PRO A 129 7.50 18.90 6.14
C PRO A 129 6.24 19.79 6.16
N GLU A 130 6.41 21.09 5.92
CA GLU A 130 5.30 22.05 5.93
C GLU A 130 4.31 21.81 4.77
N ALA A 131 4.74 21.19 3.67
CA ALA A 131 3.89 20.90 2.52
C ALA A 131 3.01 19.65 2.75
N VAL A 132 3.43 18.75 3.64
CA VAL A 132 2.74 17.49 3.99
C VAL A 132 2.44 17.45 5.50
N PRO A 133 1.59 18.38 6.00
CA PRO A 133 1.43 18.62 7.44
C PRO A 133 0.87 17.40 8.21
N VAL A 134 0.07 16.54 7.56
CA VAL A 134 -0.43 15.30 8.18
C VAL A 134 0.75 14.38 8.52
N TYR A 135 1.66 14.18 7.55
CA TYR A 135 2.83 13.34 7.74
C TYR A 135 3.83 13.96 8.70
N LYS A 136 3.90 15.29 8.74
CA LYS A 136 4.68 16.00 9.74
C LYS A 136 4.23 15.75 11.16
N GLU A 137 2.92 15.80 11.40
CA GLU A 137 2.39 15.48 12.72
C GLU A 137 2.70 14.02 13.10
N LEU A 138 2.46 13.07 12.18
CA LEU A 138 2.74 11.65 12.41
C LEU A 138 4.22 11.37 12.68
N ALA A 139 5.12 12.04 11.97
CA ALA A 139 6.57 11.93 12.16
C ALA A 139 7.02 12.39 13.56
N LEU A 140 6.41 13.47 14.07
CA LEU A 140 6.75 14.01 15.38
C LEU A 140 6.14 13.20 16.52
N GLU A 141 4.97 12.60 16.29
CA GLU A 141 4.18 11.96 17.35
C GLU A 141 4.36 10.45 17.44
N PHE A 142 4.90 9.81 16.41
CA PHE A 142 5.04 8.35 16.36
C PHE A 142 6.41 7.95 15.78
N ALA A 143 6.48 6.79 15.12
CA ALA A 143 7.72 6.28 14.54
C ALA A 143 7.73 6.35 13.01
N ILE A 144 8.88 6.73 12.45
CA ILE A 144 9.23 6.57 11.03
C ILE A 144 10.18 5.37 10.89
N CYS A 145 9.97 4.53 9.88
CA CYS A 145 10.96 3.56 9.42
C CYS A 145 11.70 4.13 8.21
N ASP A 146 12.99 4.46 8.37
CA ASP A 146 13.81 5.06 7.32
C ASP A 146 14.60 4.04 6.48
N ARG A 147 14.25 2.76 6.61
CA ARG A 147 14.88 1.66 5.88
C ARG A 147 13.87 0.58 5.44
N TRP A 148 12.67 1.01 5.05
CA TRP A 148 11.65 0.13 4.47
C TRP A 148 11.68 0.15 2.94
N PHE A 149 11.93 -0.98 2.29
CA PHE A 149 12.01 -1.09 0.84
C PHE A 149 10.75 -1.70 0.23
N SER A 150 10.42 -1.35 -1.02
CA SER A 150 9.44 -2.14 -1.76
C SER A 150 9.94 -3.57 -1.95
N ALA A 151 9.05 -4.56 -1.83
CA ALA A 151 9.44 -5.97 -1.79
C ALA A 151 10.09 -6.46 -3.09
N VAL A 152 9.77 -5.79 -4.20
CA VAL A 152 10.34 -6.04 -5.53
C VAL A 152 10.54 -4.73 -6.31
N PRO A 153 11.54 -4.66 -7.20
CA PRO A 153 11.73 -3.56 -8.15
C PRO A 153 10.74 -3.66 -9.31
N ALA A 154 9.46 -3.72 -8.98
CA ALA A 154 8.33 -3.76 -9.90
C ALA A 154 7.26 -2.79 -9.41
N SER A 155 6.22 -2.63 -10.22
CA SER A 155 5.16 -1.67 -9.98
C SER A 155 4.21 -2.14 -8.81
N THR A 156 3.30 -1.31 -8.30
CA THR A 156 2.11 -1.59 -7.43
C THR A 156 1.61 -3.02 -7.21
N GLN A 157 0.91 -3.65 -8.16
CA GLN A 157 0.20 -4.92 -8.00
C GLN A 157 1.13 -6.03 -7.48
N PRO A 158 2.33 -6.26 -8.05
CA PRO A 158 3.34 -7.10 -7.39
C PRO A 158 3.59 -6.73 -5.93
N ASN A 159 3.84 -5.45 -5.62
CA ASN A 159 4.12 -5.01 -4.26
C ASN A 159 2.92 -5.15 -3.30
N ARG A 160 1.68 -4.90 -3.75
CA ARG A 160 0.45 -5.13 -2.98
C ARG A 160 0.23 -6.61 -2.71
N LEU A 161 0.54 -7.48 -3.66
CA LEU A 161 0.48 -8.93 -3.44
C LEU A 161 1.50 -9.35 -2.35
N PHE A 162 2.70 -8.79 -2.34
CA PHE A 162 3.67 -9.06 -1.27
C PHE A 162 3.17 -8.69 0.14
N VAL A 163 2.39 -7.61 0.28
CA VAL A 163 1.76 -7.23 1.56
C VAL A 163 0.83 -8.33 2.10
N HIS A 164 0.10 -9.01 1.22
CA HIS A 164 -0.90 -10.00 1.61
C HIS A 164 -0.40 -11.44 1.62
N SER A 165 0.47 -11.80 0.67
CA SER A 165 0.89 -13.18 0.43
C SER A 165 2.39 -13.41 0.49
N ALA A 166 3.21 -12.39 0.77
CA ALA A 166 4.68 -12.48 0.76
C ALA A 166 5.28 -13.06 -0.56
N THR A 167 4.51 -12.97 -1.64
CA THR A 167 4.89 -13.31 -3.02
C THR A 167 3.92 -12.61 -3.98
N ALA A 168 4.39 -12.28 -5.18
CA ALA A 168 3.58 -11.82 -6.29
C ALA A 168 3.23 -12.94 -7.29
N HIS A 169 3.58 -14.21 -6.98
CA HIS A 169 3.36 -15.38 -7.84
C HIS A 169 3.87 -15.17 -9.29
N GLY A 170 5.04 -14.54 -9.43
CA GLY A 170 5.67 -14.27 -10.72
C GLY A 170 5.19 -13.01 -11.45
N ALA A 171 4.24 -12.25 -10.91
CA ALA A 171 3.79 -10.99 -11.51
C ALA A 171 4.86 -9.87 -11.41
N THR A 172 5.04 -9.09 -12.47
CA THR A 172 6.11 -8.06 -12.56
C THR A 172 5.64 -6.67 -13.05
N SER A 173 4.34 -6.41 -13.22
CA SER A 173 3.82 -5.14 -13.76
C SER A 173 2.42 -4.79 -13.25
N ASN A 174 2.04 -3.50 -13.31
CA ASN A 174 0.67 -3.03 -13.03
C ASN A 174 0.00 -2.30 -14.19
N ASP A 175 -1.24 -1.90 -13.89
CA ASP A 175 -1.85 -0.61 -14.20
C ASP A 175 -1.77 0.47 -13.06
N THR A 176 -1.80 1.77 -13.41
CA THR A 176 -1.30 2.92 -12.63
C THR A 176 -2.20 4.18 -12.71
N THR A 177 -2.55 4.84 -11.58
CA THR A 177 -2.50 6.33 -11.37
C THR A 177 -3.23 6.90 -10.11
N LYS A 178 -2.55 7.85 -9.43
CA LYS A 178 -2.97 9.01 -8.56
C LYS A 178 -3.38 8.84 -7.08
N LEU A 179 -2.81 9.71 -6.21
CA LEU A 179 -3.43 10.84 -5.44
C LEU A 179 -2.63 11.21 -4.15
N ILE A 180 -1.96 12.37 -4.09
CA ILE A 180 -1.23 12.80 -2.86
C ILE A 180 -2.11 13.56 -1.85
N GLN A 181 -2.91 14.53 -2.31
CA GLN A 181 -3.75 15.35 -1.41
C GLN A 181 -4.87 14.51 -0.77
N GLU A 182 -5.60 13.75 -1.59
CA GLU A 182 -6.62 12.83 -1.09
C GLU A 182 -6.00 11.70 -0.27
N GLY A 183 -4.76 11.28 -0.60
CA GLY A 183 -4.00 10.35 0.23
C GLY A 183 -3.75 10.87 1.65
N GLN A 184 -3.32 12.12 1.81
CA GLN A 184 -3.18 12.74 3.15
C GLN A 184 -4.52 12.88 3.88
N LYS A 185 -5.59 13.25 3.16
CA LYS A 185 -6.93 13.34 3.74
C LYS A 185 -7.43 11.98 4.22
N PHE A 186 -7.24 10.95 3.41
CA PHE A 186 -7.62 9.58 3.74
C PHE A 186 -6.83 9.06 4.95
N VAL A 187 -5.51 9.29 5.01
CA VAL A 187 -4.69 8.97 6.19
C VAL A 187 -5.24 9.65 7.44
N LYS A 188 -5.59 10.94 7.35
CA LYS A 188 -6.21 11.67 8.47
C LYS A 188 -7.53 11.03 8.90
N GLU A 189 -8.44 10.76 7.97
CA GLU A 189 -9.75 10.17 8.27
C GLU A 189 -9.62 8.77 8.90
N VAL A 190 -8.71 7.93 8.38
CA VAL A 190 -8.42 6.60 8.94
C VAL A 190 -7.82 6.73 10.34
N TYR A 191 -6.80 7.59 10.51
CA TYR A 191 -6.19 7.82 11.82
C TYR A 191 -7.23 8.28 12.86
N GLU A 192 -8.03 9.31 12.55
CA GLU A 192 -9.00 9.87 13.48
C GLU A 192 -10.10 8.88 13.83
N ALA A 193 -10.55 8.06 12.86
CA ALA A 193 -11.49 6.98 13.10
C ALA A 193 -10.92 5.91 14.05
N LEU A 194 -9.68 5.48 13.83
CA LEU A 194 -9.01 4.50 14.71
C LEU A 194 -8.70 5.09 16.09
N ARG A 195 -8.28 6.37 16.14
CA ARG A 195 -7.96 7.09 17.38
C ARG A 195 -9.18 7.31 18.28
N ALA A 196 -10.35 7.49 17.67
CA ALA A 196 -11.64 7.59 18.38
C ALA A 196 -12.20 6.21 18.79
N SER A 197 -11.62 5.11 18.30
CA SER A 197 -12.07 3.76 18.62
C SER A 197 -11.80 3.41 20.09
N PRO A 198 -12.74 2.72 20.77
CA PRO A 198 -12.48 2.18 22.12
C PRO A 198 -11.33 1.16 22.15
N GLN A 199 -10.92 0.63 20.98
CA GLN A 199 -9.82 -0.32 20.84
C GLN A 199 -8.47 0.33 20.52
N TRP A 200 -8.34 1.67 20.53
CA TRP A 200 -7.10 2.38 20.20
C TRP A 200 -5.85 1.84 20.91
N ASN A 201 -5.96 1.50 22.20
CA ASN A 201 -4.86 0.96 23.00
C ASN A 201 -4.45 -0.48 22.63
N GLU A 202 -5.18 -1.13 21.72
CA GLU A 202 -4.90 -2.49 21.25
C GLU A 202 -4.56 -2.51 19.75
N MET A 203 -4.30 -1.34 19.16
CA MET A 203 -4.08 -1.17 17.72
C MET A 203 -2.64 -0.75 17.38
N LEU A 204 -2.13 -1.32 16.28
CA LEU A 204 -0.96 -0.82 15.57
C LEU A 204 -1.38 -0.49 14.13
N LEU A 205 -1.33 0.80 13.79
CA LEU A 205 -1.51 1.26 12.41
C LEU A 205 -0.13 1.34 11.73
N VAL A 206 0.00 0.67 10.59
CA VAL A 206 1.17 0.77 9.71
C VAL A 206 0.73 1.50 8.45
N ILE A 207 1.36 2.64 8.15
CA ILE A 207 1.16 3.34 6.88
C ILE A 207 2.41 3.12 6.06
N THR A 208 2.29 2.50 4.89
CA THR A 208 3.42 2.29 3.97
C THR A 208 3.02 2.64 2.54
N TYR A 209 3.94 2.55 1.60
CA TYR A 209 3.67 2.71 0.18
C TYR A 209 4.04 1.43 -0.57
N ASP A 210 3.32 1.15 -1.64
CA ASP A 210 3.56 0.00 -2.49
C ASP A 210 4.95 0.05 -3.19
N GLU A 211 5.28 1.16 -3.86
CA GLU A 211 6.57 1.42 -4.51
C GLU A 211 6.86 2.93 -4.67
N HIS A 212 7.99 3.27 -5.28
CA HIS A 212 8.55 4.64 -5.24
C HIS A 212 8.01 5.60 -6.32
N GLY A 213 7.31 5.11 -7.33
CA GLY A 213 6.67 5.91 -8.37
C GLY A 213 7.65 6.60 -9.31
N GLY A 214 8.88 6.07 -9.43
CA GLY A 214 9.96 6.65 -10.21
C GLY A 214 10.61 7.90 -9.60
N PHE A 215 10.23 8.28 -8.38
CA PHE A 215 10.87 9.38 -7.65
C PHE A 215 12.19 8.94 -7.02
N TYR A 216 13.17 9.84 -7.02
CA TYR A 216 14.51 9.56 -6.51
C TYR A 216 14.52 9.17 -5.03
N ASP A 217 15.38 8.21 -4.69
CA ASP A 217 15.85 7.95 -3.33
C ASP A 217 17.36 7.71 -3.37
N HIS A 218 18.08 8.25 -2.39
CA HIS A 218 19.53 8.19 -2.35
C HIS A 218 20.06 6.88 -1.77
N VAL A 219 19.24 6.08 -1.07
CA VAL A 219 19.70 4.87 -0.40
C VAL A 219 19.76 3.71 -1.39
N PRO A 220 20.94 3.08 -1.57
CA PRO A 220 21.06 1.89 -2.41
C PRO A 220 20.10 0.78 -1.99
N THR A 221 19.41 0.18 -2.96
CA THR A 221 18.54 -0.97 -2.68
C THR A 221 19.37 -2.23 -2.37
N PRO A 222 18.93 -3.08 -1.42
CA PRO A 222 19.54 -4.37 -1.15
C PRO A 222 19.46 -5.32 -2.36
N THR A 223 20.63 -5.68 -2.90
CA THR A 223 20.77 -6.62 -4.04
C THR A 223 21.45 -7.94 -3.69
N THR A 224 21.80 -8.16 -2.42
CA THR A 224 22.49 -9.37 -1.96
C THR A 224 21.84 -9.95 -0.72
N GLY A 225 21.82 -11.29 -0.61
CA GLY A 225 21.30 -11.98 0.57
C GLY A 225 19.79 -11.90 0.77
N VAL A 226 19.05 -11.49 -0.27
CA VAL A 226 17.58 -11.38 -0.30
C VAL A 226 17.03 -12.67 -0.92
N PRO A 227 16.30 -13.53 -0.18
CA PRO A 227 15.93 -14.87 -0.65
C PRO A 227 14.65 -14.86 -1.48
N SER A 228 14.68 -15.41 -2.70
CA SER A 228 13.46 -15.63 -3.50
C SER A 228 12.37 -16.29 -2.64
N PRO A 229 11.12 -15.77 -2.63
CA PRO A 229 10.09 -16.23 -1.69
C PRO A 229 9.78 -17.71 -1.85
N ASP A 230 9.68 -18.18 -3.09
CA ASP A 230 9.18 -19.51 -3.47
C ASP A 230 10.01 -20.17 -4.59
N ASP A 231 11.20 -19.62 -4.88
CA ASP A 231 12.08 -20.01 -5.99
C ASP A 231 11.44 -19.89 -7.38
N ILE A 232 10.34 -19.13 -7.50
CA ILE A 232 9.69 -18.85 -8.78
C ILE A 232 10.41 -17.69 -9.46
N VAL A 233 10.75 -17.90 -10.73
CA VAL A 233 11.33 -16.87 -11.60
C VAL A 233 10.22 -16.23 -12.42
N GLY A 234 10.29 -14.91 -12.59
CA GLY A 234 9.37 -14.18 -13.45
C GLY A 234 9.39 -14.68 -14.90
N PRO A 235 8.31 -14.47 -15.66
CA PRO A 235 8.23 -14.92 -17.05
C PRO A 235 9.18 -14.14 -17.97
N ASP A 236 9.29 -14.62 -19.22
CA ASP A 236 9.86 -13.84 -20.32
C ASP A 236 9.16 -12.47 -20.43
N PRO A 237 9.90 -11.38 -20.74
CA PRO A 237 11.32 -11.34 -21.07
C PRO A 237 12.26 -11.05 -19.89
N TYR A 238 11.73 -10.90 -18.67
CA TYR A 238 12.50 -10.34 -17.55
C TYR A 238 13.29 -11.38 -16.76
N TYR A 239 12.74 -12.60 -16.62
CA TYR A 239 13.37 -13.67 -15.85
C TYR A 239 13.84 -13.24 -14.45
N PHE A 240 13.10 -12.32 -13.82
CA PHE A 240 13.45 -11.74 -12.53
C PHE A 240 13.36 -12.80 -11.44
N LYS A 241 14.44 -12.99 -10.68
CA LYS A 241 14.56 -14.08 -9.70
C LYS A 241 13.94 -13.77 -8.33
N PHE A 242 13.46 -12.54 -8.13
CA PHE A 242 12.98 -12.06 -6.84
C PHE A 242 14.06 -12.12 -5.75
N ASP A 243 15.34 -11.96 -6.10
CA ASP A 243 16.50 -12.06 -5.21
C ASP A 243 17.12 -10.69 -4.84
N ARG A 244 16.34 -9.62 -5.00
CA ARG A 244 16.64 -8.24 -4.56
C ARG A 244 15.37 -7.48 -4.25
N LEU A 245 15.51 -6.34 -3.57
CA LEU A 245 14.42 -5.44 -3.23
C LEU A 245 14.28 -4.30 -4.26
N GLY A 246 13.24 -3.50 -4.10
CA GLY A 246 13.06 -2.24 -4.83
C GLY A 246 13.52 -1.03 -4.02
N VAL A 247 13.09 0.16 -4.44
CA VAL A 247 13.52 1.42 -3.83
C VAL A 247 12.82 1.62 -2.48
N ARG A 248 13.47 2.38 -1.59
CA ARG A 248 12.94 2.71 -0.27
C ARG A 248 11.65 3.52 -0.37
N VAL A 249 10.68 3.18 0.48
CA VAL A 249 9.34 3.78 0.54
C VAL A 249 9.03 4.33 1.94
N PRO A 250 8.19 5.39 2.06
CA PRO A 250 7.78 5.93 3.34
C PRO A 250 7.06 4.88 4.17
N THR A 251 7.42 4.73 5.44
CA THR A 251 6.69 3.88 6.38
C THR A 251 6.59 4.51 7.76
N PHE A 252 5.38 4.51 8.33
CA PHE A 252 5.08 4.96 9.69
C PHE A 252 4.51 3.81 10.52
N PHE A 253 4.90 3.76 11.81
CA PHE A 253 4.25 2.92 12.81
C PHE A 253 3.54 3.81 13.83
N ILE A 254 2.25 3.59 14.03
CA ILE A 254 1.38 4.47 14.82
C ILE A 254 0.64 3.63 15.86
N SER A 255 0.91 3.93 17.13
CA SER A 255 0.30 3.26 18.28
C SER A 255 0.57 4.07 19.56
N PRO A 256 -0.30 4.03 20.58
CA PRO A 256 0.00 4.67 21.86
C PRO A 256 1.16 4.00 22.62
N TRP A 257 1.66 2.86 22.13
CA TRP A 257 2.80 2.15 22.71
C TRP A 257 4.17 2.58 22.16
N ILE A 258 4.19 3.63 21.35
CA ILE A 258 5.39 4.14 20.66
C ILE A 258 5.78 5.51 21.24
N GLU A 259 7.07 5.72 21.49
CA GLU A 259 7.59 7.03 21.88
C GLU A 259 7.52 8.03 20.72
N PRO A 260 7.13 9.29 20.98
CA PRO A 260 7.05 10.29 19.92
C PRO A 260 8.43 10.59 19.31
N GLY A 261 8.47 10.75 17.98
CA GLY A 261 9.68 11.08 17.23
C GLY A 261 10.65 9.92 17.02
N THR A 262 10.21 8.69 17.26
CA THR A 262 11.05 7.49 17.12
C THR A 262 11.49 7.29 15.67
N VAL A 263 12.75 6.90 15.45
CA VAL A 263 13.25 6.47 14.14
C VAL A 263 13.66 5.02 14.21
N ILE A 264 13.08 4.20 13.34
CA ILE A 264 13.43 2.79 13.14
C ILE A 264 14.33 2.72 11.90
N HIS A 265 15.52 2.16 12.10
CA HIS A 265 16.50 1.92 11.04
C HIS A 265 16.38 0.49 10.49
N GLY A 266 17.50 -0.15 10.14
CA GLY A 266 17.50 -1.56 9.71
C GLY A 266 17.10 -2.52 10.83
N PRO A 267 16.49 -3.68 10.49
CA PRO A 267 16.12 -4.68 11.47
C PRO A 267 17.36 -5.36 12.07
N SER A 268 17.20 -5.94 13.26
CA SER A 268 18.27 -6.69 13.94
C SER A 268 18.36 -8.16 13.53
N GLY A 269 17.47 -8.64 12.67
CA GLY A 269 17.38 -10.04 12.26
C GLY A 269 16.08 -10.33 11.50
N PRO A 270 15.73 -11.60 11.27
CA PRO A 270 16.36 -12.81 11.80
C PRO A 270 17.75 -13.16 11.21
N TYR A 271 18.14 -12.57 10.08
CA TYR A 271 19.45 -12.76 9.46
C TYR A 271 20.21 -11.43 9.40
N PRO A 272 21.56 -11.44 9.30
CA PRO A 272 22.34 -10.22 9.12
C PRO A 272 21.99 -9.43 7.85
N THR A 273 21.39 -10.10 6.86
CA THR A 273 20.95 -9.48 5.60
C THR A 273 19.49 -9.06 5.63
N SER A 274 18.75 -9.34 6.70
CA SER A 274 17.34 -8.99 6.82
C SER A 274 17.15 -7.48 6.65
N GLU A 275 16.08 -7.11 5.96
CA GLU A 275 15.68 -5.72 5.75
C GLU A 275 14.18 -5.59 6.06
N TYR A 276 13.73 -4.35 6.28
CA TYR A 276 12.30 -4.08 6.32
C TYR A 276 11.77 -3.94 4.89
N GLU A 277 10.76 -4.73 4.55
CA GLU A 277 10.04 -4.70 3.28
C GLU A 277 8.63 -5.26 3.45
N HIS A 278 7.80 -5.33 2.41
CA HIS A 278 6.37 -5.65 2.58
C HIS A 278 6.09 -6.99 3.28
N SER A 279 6.97 -7.99 3.15
CA SER A 279 6.84 -9.28 3.84
C SER A 279 7.20 -9.21 5.34
N SER A 280 7.74 -8.08 5.81
CA SER A 280 7.86 -7.76 7.25
C SER A 280 6.49 -7.68 7.93
N ILE A 281 5.42 -7.38 7.17
CA ILE A 281 4.04 -7.37 7.66
C ILE A 281 3.57 -8.77 8.06
N PRO A 282 3.49 -9.77 7.15
CA PRO A 282 3.14 -11.13 7.53
C PRO A 282 4.11 -11.74 8.56
N ALA A 283 5.41 -11.41 8.49
CA ALA A 283 6.40 -11.84 9.50
C ALA A 283 6.06 -11.32 10.91
N THR A 284 5.67 -10.05 11.02
CA THR A 284 5.28 -9.45 12.30
C THR A 284 3.91 -9.92 12.77
N VAL A 285 2.94 -10.10 11.86
CA VAL A 285 1.63 -10.71 12.17
C VAL A 285 1.83 -12.10 12.76
N LYS A 286 2.67 -12.93 12.14
CA LYS A 286 3.01 -14.25 12.67
C LYS A 286 3.59 -14.15 14.09
N THR A 287 4.47 -13.19 14.34
CA THR A 287 5.13 -12.98 15.63
C THR A 287 4.14 -12.52 16.71
N ILE A 288 3.36 -11.47 16.45
CA ILE A 288 2.41 -10.89 17.41
C ILE A 288 1.28 -11.87 17.75
N PHE A 289 0.76 -12.58 16.74
CA PHE A 289 -0.37 -13.51 16.91
C PHE A 289 0.06 -14.97 17.11
N ASN A 290 1.36 -15.23 17.24
CA ASN A 290 1.95 -16.55 17.46
C ASN A 290 1.46 -17.60 16.44
N LEU A 291 1.45 -17.25 15.16
CA LEU A 291 1.10 -18.17 14.07
C LEU A 291 2.22 -19.18 13.84
N LYS A 292 1.85 -20.40 13.45
CA LYS A 292 2.77 -21.55 13.44
C LYS A 292 3.85 -21.47 12.37
N GLU A 293 3.48 -21.04 11.17
CA GLU A 293 4.33 -21.13 9.97
C GLU A 293 4.45 -19.76 9.31
N PHE A 294 5.58 -19.55 8.63
CA PHE A 294 5.74 -18.46 7.67
C PHE A 294 5.08 -18.84 6.34
N LEU A 295 4.68 -17.85 5.56
CA LEU A 295 4.05 -18.06 4.25
C LEU A 295 5.08 -18.50 3.20
N THR A 296 6.27 -17.91 3.21
CA THR A 296 7.32 -18.11 2.21
C THR A 296 8.72 -18.05 2.86
N LYS A 297 9.78 -18.14 2.05
CA LYS A 297 11.14 -17.87 2.53
C LYS A 297 11.39 -16.39 2.78
N ARG A 298 10.58 -15.51 2.18
CA ARG A 298 10.75 -14.05 2.24
C ARG A 298 10.29 -13.50 3.58
N ASP A 299 9.10 -13.85 4.07
CA ASP A 299 8.63 -13.43 5.40
C ASP A 299 9.38 -14.17 6.53
N ALA A 300 9.91 -15.36 6.28
CA ALA A 300 10.84 -16.02 7.21
C ALA A 300 12.20 -15.29 7.33
N TRP A 301 12.57 -14.48 6.34
CA TRP A 301 13.80 -13.69 6.31
C TRP A 301 13.59 -12.23 6.68
N ALA A 302 12.41 -11.67 6.44
CA ALA A 302 12.11 -10.26 6.65
C ALA A 302 12.26 -9.83 8.12
N GLY A 303 12.65 -8.58 8.33
CA GLY A 303 12.69 -7.99 9.66
C GLY A 303 11.30 -7.88 10.28
N THR A 304 11.17 -8.17 11.56
CA THR A 304 9.92 -7.94 12.29
C THR A 304 9.97 -6.61 13.05
N PHE A 305 8.83 -5.92 13.16
CA PHE A 305 8.76 -4.53 13.64
C PHE A 305 8.03 -4.37 14.98
N GLU A 306 7.71 -5.46 15.68
CA GLU A 306 7.13 -5.42 17.03
C GLU A 306 8.05 -4.74 18.06
N CYS A 307 9.35 -4.65 17.76
CA CYS A 307 10.33 -3.90 18.56
C CYS A 307 10.02 -2.40 18.70
N VAL A 308 9.19 -1.83 17.81
CA VAL A 308 8.77 -0.42 17.88
C VAL A 308 7.88 -0.15 19.11
N LEU A 309 7.25 -1.19 19.66
CA LEU A 309 6.36 -1.12 20.83
C LEU A 309 7.21 -1.09 22.13
N THR A 310 7.92 0.00 22.35
CA THR A 310 8.93 0.10 23.42
C THR A 310 8.34 0.39 24.81
N ARG A 311 7.08 0.83 24.87
CA ARG A 311 6.47 1.29 26.13
C ARG A 311 5.86 0.18 26.97
N LYS A 312 5.86 0.37 28.30
CA LYS A 312 5.18 -0.50 29.26
C LYS A 312 3.71 -0.12 29.51
N THR A 313 3.34 1.11 29.21
CA THR A 313 1.96 1.62 29.31
C THR A 313 1.63 2.48 28.10
N PRO A 314 0.37 2.45 27.61
CA PRO A 314 -0.03 3.24 26.47
C PRO A 314 -0.01 4.72 26.84
N ARG A 315 0.42 5.55 25.91
CA ARG A 315 0.34 7.00 25.96
C ARG A 315 -1.12 7.46 25.97
N THR A 316 -1.37 8.53 26.70
CA THR A 316 -2.68 9.20 26.76
C THR A 316 -2.70 10.53 26.00
N ASP A 317 -1.55 10.95 25.49
CA ASP A 317 -1.31 12.25 24.84
C ASP A 317 -1.25 12.18 23.31
N CYS A 318 -1.50 11.01 22.70
CA CYS A 318 -1.55 10.89 21.24
C CYS A 318 -2.61 11.85 20.64
N PRO A 319 -2.28 12.56 19.54
CA PRO A 319 -3.18 13.54 18.91
C PRO A 319 -4.57 12.98 18.68
N VAL A 320 -5.60 13.75 19.03
CA VAL A 320 -7.00 13.36 18.76
C VAL A 320 -7.36 13.66 17.31
N THR A 321 -6.79 14.73 16.75
CA THR A 321 -6.99 15.17 15.38
C THR A 321 -5.67 15.51 14.71
N LEU A 322 -5.55 15.25 13.41
CA LEU A 322 -4.41 15.66 12.58
C LEU A 322 -4.71 16.99 11.85
N PRO A 323 -3.69 17.76 11.43
CA PRO A 323 -3.90 18.99 10.66
C PRO A 323 -4.56 18.73 9.31
N GLU A 324 -5.22 19.76 8.76
CA GLU A 324 -5.80 19.67 7.42
C GLU A 324 -4.72 19.59 6.33
N PRO A 325 -4.88 18.72 5.31
CA PRO A 325 -3.97 18.69 4.16
C PRO A 325 -3.94 20.01 3.40
N ARG A 326 -2.78 20.37 2.83
CA ARG A 326 -2.69 21.53 1.94
C ARG A 326 -3.27 21.22 0.57
N LYS A 327 -3.96 22.20 -0.02
CA LYS A 327 -4.41 22.13 -1.42
C LYS A 327 -3.20 22.16 -2.34
N MET A 328 -2.93 21.05 -3.03
CA MET A 328 -1.80 20.93 -3.95
C MET A 328 -2.20 21.04 -5.42
N ARG A 329 -3.49 20.84 -5.73
CA ARG A 329 -3.99 20.91 -7.10
C ARG A 329 -4.61 22.27 -7.41
N HIS A 330 -4.18 22.89 -8.50
CA HIS A 330 -4.75 24.15 -9.01
C HIS A 330 -5.98 23.96 -9.92
N THR A 331 -6.23 22.73 -10.39
CA THR A 331 -7.32 22.39 -11.32
C THR A 331 -8.38 21.50 -10.66
N GLU A 332 -9.61 21.59 -11.15
CA GLU A 332 -10.73 20.78 -10.66
C GLU A 332 -10.71 19.33 -11.17
N ALA A 333 -11.51 18.46 -10.55
CA ALA A 333 -11.69 17.08 -10.99
C ALA A 333 -12.20 17.03 -12.44
N LYS A 334 -11.64 16.12 -13.25
CA LYS A 334 -12.07 15.92 -14.64
C LYS A 334 -13.24 14.93 -14.68
N GLU A 335 -14.41 15.37 -14.20
CA GLU A 335 -15.61 14.54 -14.02
C GLU A 335 -16.07 13.80 -15.29
N THR A 336 -15.81 14.37 -16.47
CA THR A 336 -16.19 13.81 -17.77
C THR A 336 -15.10 12.97 -18.43
N ALA A 337 -13.93 12.84 -17.80
CA ALA A 337 -12.86 12.00 -18.33
C ALA A 337 -13.26 10.51 -18.26
N LYS A 338 -12.67 9.70 -19.13
CA LYS A 338 -12.68 8.25 -18.99
C LYS A 338 -11.99 7.86 -17.68
N LEU A 339 -12.43 6.77 -17.09
CA LEU A 339 -11.77 6.20 -15.92
C LEU A 339 -10.33 5.83 -16.23
N SER A 340 -9.42 6.25 -15.35
CA SER A 340 -8.15 5.53 -15.18
C SER A 340 -8.44 4.09 -14.77
N GLU A 341 -7.55 3.15 -15.06
CA GLU A 341 -7.82 1.74 -14.79
C GLU A 341 -7.84 1.45 -13.26
N PHE A 342 -7.10 2.18 -12.42
CA PHE A 342 -7.35 2.21 -10.95
C PHE A 342 -8.80 2.59 -10.58
N GLN A 343 -9.37 3.63 -11.20
CA GLN A 343 -10.78 3.98 -10.98
C GLN A 343 -11.73 2.88 -11.48
N GLN A 344 -11.35 2.13 -12.52
CA GLN A 344 -12.09 0.96 -12.98
C GLN A 344 -12.04 -0.17 -11.95
N GLU A 345 -10.87 -0.46 -11.36
CA GLU A 345 -10.72 -1.45 -10.29
C GLU A 345 -11.57 -1.10 -9.06
N LEU A 346 -11.62 0.17 -8.66
CA LEU A 346 -12.50 0.62 -7.56
C LEU A 346 -13.98 0.37 -7.85
N VAL A 347 -14.42 0.61 -9.09
CA VAL A 347 -15.80 0.30 -9.52
C VAL A 347 -16.04 -1.21 -9.49
N GLN A 348 -15.07 -2.02 -9.92
CA GLN A 348 -15.17 -3.48 -9.89
C GLN A 348 -15.23 -4.01 -8.46
N MET A 349 -14.44 -3.47 -7.53
CA MET A 349 -14.51 -3.81 -6.12
C MET A 349 -15.87 -3.43 -5.50
N ALA A 350 -16.38 -2.24 -5.82
CA ALA A 350 -17.73 -1.83 -5.42
C ALA A 350 -18.82 -2.76 -6.01
N ALA A 351 -18.60 -3.30 -7.21
CA ALA A 351 -19.48 -4.29 -7.82
C ALA A 351 -19.48 -5.61 -7.04
N VAL A 352 -18.36 -5.99 -6.41
CA VAL A 352 -18.31 -7.13 -5.48
C VAL A 352 -19.22 -6.85 -4.28
N LEU A 353 -19.07 -5.68 -3.65
CA LEU A 353 -19.90 -5.27 -2.50
C LEU A 353 -21.40 -5.32 -2.83
N ASN A 354 -21.78 -4.84 -4.03
CA ASN A 354 -23.18 -4.77 -4.46
C ASN A 354 -23.71 -6.07 -5.10
N GLY A 355 -22.90 -7.13 -5.18
CA GLY A 355 -23.28 -8.42 -5.80
C GLY A 355 -23.27 -8.44 -7.33
N ASP A 356 -22.86 -7.33 -7.95
CA ASP A 356 -22.83 -7.14 -9.39
C ASP A 356 -21.70 -7.92 -10.07
N TYR A 357 -20.73 -8.45 -9.31
CA TYR A 357 -19.72 -9.40 -9.79
C TYR A 357 -20.31 -10.66 -10.45
N LYS A 358 -21.57 -11.00 -10.13
CA LYS A 358 -22.31 -12.12 -10.74
C LYS A 358 -22.91 -11.79 -12.12
N LYS A 359 -22.90 -10.52 -12.54
CA LYS A 359 -23.49 -10.09 -13.82
C LYS A 359 -22.51 -10.32 -14.97
N LYS A 360 -23.04 -10.61 -16.17
CA LYS A 360 -22.24 -10.79 -17.41
C LYS A 360 -21.43 -9.57 -17.84
N ILE A 361 -21.68 -8.41 -17.25
CA ILE A 361 -20.94 -7.18 -17.54
C ILE A 361 -19.63 -7.09 -16.74
N TYR A 362 -19.48 -7.85 -15.66
CA TYR A 362 -18.26 -7.85 -14.85
C TYR A 362 -17.14 -8.69 -15.52
N PRO A 363 -15.85 -8.32 -15.37
CA PRO A 363 -15.36 -7.06 -14.79
C PRO A 363 -15.31 -5.91 -15.81
N HIS A 364 -14.91 -6.18 -17.06
CA HIS A 364 -14.49 -5.14 -18.00
C HIS A 364 -15.64 -4.37 -18.66
N LYS A 365 -16.77 -5.01 -18.97
CA LYS A 365 -17.91 -4.31 -19.63
C LYS A 365 -18.67 -3.39 -18.66
N LEU A 366 -18.50 -3.58 -17.35
CA LEU A 366 -19.13 -2.74 -16.32
C LEU A 366 -18.57 -1.32 -16.38
N VAL A 367 -17.26 -1.22 -16.57
CA VAL A 367 -16.50 0.03 -16.52
C VAL A 367 -16.30 0.67 -17.89
N ASP A 368 -16.65 -0.05 -18.95
CA ASP A 368 -16.46 0.39 -20.33
C ASP A 368 -17.26 1.67 -20.61
N ASN A 369 -16.56 2.69 -21.10
CA ASN A 369 -17.09 4.04 -21.39
C ASN A 369 -17.70 4.79 -20.19
N MET A 370 -17.46 4.35 -18.96
CA MET A 370 -17.88 5.08 -17.76
C MET A 370 -17.05 6.36 -17.60
N THR A 371 -17.71 7.46 -17.22
CA THR A 371 -17.07 8.71 -16.82
C THR A 371 -16.71 8.68 -15.33
N VAL A 372 -15.76 9.53 -14.91
CA VAL A 372 -15.40 9.67 -13.48
C VAL A 372 -16.62 9.94 -12.60
N ALA A 373 -17.52 10.83 -13.03
CA ALA A 373 -18.74 11.14 -12.28
C ALA A 373 -19.69 9.93 -12.11
N GLU A 374 -19.83 9.12 -13.16
CA GLU A 374 -20.67 7.91 -13.12
C GLU A 374 -20.07 6.84 -12.20
N ALA A 375 -18.74 6.69 -12.22
CA ALA A 375 -18.03 5.78 -11.31
C ALA A 375 -18.21 6.17 -9.85
N VAL A 376 -18.01 7.45 -9.51
CA VAL A 376 -18.20 7.96 -8.15
C VAL A 376 -19.62 7.65 -7.65
N LYS A 377 -20.63 7.94 -8.47
CA LYS A 377 -22.03 7.65 -8.13
C LYS A 377 -22.30 6.16 -7.94
N TYR A 378 -21.69 5.30 -8.76
CA TYR A 378 -21.82 3.85 -8.64
C TYR A 378 -21.21 3.34 -7.34
N VAL A 379 -19.96 3.73 -7.05
CA VAL A 379 -19.21 3.32 -5.85
C VAL A 379 -19.94 3.76 -4.57
N ASP A 380 -20.36 5.03 -4.49
CA ASP A 380 -21.10 5.57 -3.34
C ASP A 380 -22.42 4.82 -3.12
N SER A 381 -23.17 4.56 -4.20
CA SER A 381 -24.42 3.81 -4.14
C SER A 381 -24.22 2.35 -3.69
N ALA A 382 -23.15 1.70 -4.16
CA ALA A 382 -22.81 0.34 -3.78
C ALA A 382 -22.43 0.24 -2.30
N TYR A 383 -21.56 1.14 -1.84
CA TYR A 383 -21.13 1.21 -0.45
C TYR A 383 -22.29 1.49 0.50
N LYS A 384 -23.13 2.49 0.19
CA LYS A 384 -24.31 2.81 0.99
C LYS A 384 -25.26 1.62 1.14
N LYS A 385 -25.54 0.91 0.05
CA LYS A 385 -26.37 -0.32 0.09
C LYS A 385 -25.75 -1.39 0.96
N PHE A 386 -24.44 -1.59 0.90
CA PHE A 386 -23.73 -2.56 1.73
C PHE A 386 -23.87 -2.22 3.21
N CYS A 387 -23.60 -0.96 3.59
CA CYS A 387 -23.77 -0.48 4.97
C CYS A 387 -25.21 -0.65 5.47
N ASP A 388 -26.20 -0.28 4.65
CA ASP A 388 -27.62 -0.43 5.00
C ASP A 388 -28.00 -1.90 5.28
N GLN A 389 -27.42 -2.86 4.55
CA GLN A 389 -27.67 -4.28 4.78
C GLN A 389 -26.90 -4.83 5.97
N CYS A 390 -25.68 -4.35 6.23
CA CYS A 390 -24.95 -4.65 7.46
C CYS A 390 -25.74 -4.21 8.70
N GLN A 391 -26.30 -3.00 8.66
CA GLN A 391 -27.15 -2.49 9.74
C GLN A 391 -28.40 -3.36 9.94
N LYS A 392 -29.10 -3.72 8.85
CA LYS A 392 -30.25 -4.63 8.92
C LYS A 392 -29.90 -6.03 9.43
N ALA A 393 -28.72 -6.54 9.10
CA ALA A 393 -28.25 -7.83 9.60
C ALA A 393 -28.03 -7.76 11.13
N LYS A 394 -27.38 -6.70 11.62
CA LYS A 394 -27.22 -6.45 13.06
C LYS A 394 -28.56 -6.33 13.78
N GLU A 395 -29.51 -5.57 13.24
CA GLU A 395 -30.87 -5.43 13.79
C GLU A 395 -31.64 -6.76 13.84
N LYS A 396 -31.34 -7.70 12.94
CA LYS A 396 -31.89 -9.07 12.93
C LYS A 396 -31.15 -10.02 13.88
N GLY A 397 -30.24 -9.51 14.71
CA GLY A 397 -29.48 -10.30 15.68
C GLY A 397 -28.39 -11.17 15.06
N LYS A 398 -27.94 -10.86 13.83
CA LYS A 398 -26.76 -11.53 13.28
C LYS A 398 -25.52 -11.13 14.06
N HIS A 399 -24.60 -12.10 14.21
CA HIS A 399 -23.34 -11.87 14.89
C HIS A 399 -22.50 -10.84 14.12
N GLU A 400 -21.71 -10.01 14.81
CA GLU A 400 -20.97 -8.92 14.18
C GLU A 400 -19.91 -9.40 13.18
N SER A 401 -19.50 -10.66 13.25
CA SER A 401 -18.57 -11.30 12.31
C SER A 401 -19.26 -11.92 11.08
N GLU A 402 -20.57 -11.81 10.94
CA GLU A 402 -21.28 -12.37 9.78
C GLU A 402 -21.01 -11.54 8.52
N ILE A 403 -20.57 -12.22 7.46
CA ILE A 403 -20.30 -11.57 6.17
C ILE A 403 -21.62 -11.34 5.43
N VAL A 404 -21.93 -10.08 5.15
CA VAL A 404 -23.15 -9.68 4.43
C VAL A 404 -22.89 -9.69 2.92
N GLU A 405 -23.45 -10.67 2.22
CA GLU A 405 -23.40 -10.71 0.76
C GLU A 405 -24.63 -10.08 0.12
N LEU A 406 -24.44 -9.00 -0.63
CA LEU A 406 -25.48 -8.47 -1.51
C LEU A 406 -25.65 -9.40 -2.71
N GLY A 407 -26.89 -9.83 -2.98
CA GLY A 407 -27.20 -10.68 -4.14
C GLY A 407 -27.44 -12.17 -3.84
N GLN A 408 -27.76 -12.54 -2.60
CA GLN A 408 -28.61 -13.72 -2.40
C GLN A 408 -29.99 -13.42 -3.02
N LEU A 409 -30.34 -14.13 -4.10
CA LEU A 409 -31.74 -14.26 -4.47
C LEU A 409 -32.48 -14.79 -3.23
N PRO A 410 -33.61 -14.21 -2.81
CA PRO A 410 -34.34 -14.73 -1.67
C PRO A 410 -34.61 -16.21 -1.92
N ASP A 411 -34.31 -17.02 -0.90
CA ASP A 411 -34.67 -18.42 -0.87
C ASP A 411 -36.15 -18.54 -1.28
N LYS A 412 -36.44 -19.37 -2.28
CA LYS A 412 -37.81 -19.54 -2.79
C LYS A 412 -38.61 -20.35 -1.76
N SER A 413 -38.92 -19.77 -0.60
CA SER A 413 -40.10 -20.17 0.15
C SER A 413 -41.31 -19.71 -0.67
N LYS A 414 -41.74 -20.54 -1.63
CA LYS A 414 -42.98 -20.34 -2.37
C LYS A 414 -44.15 -20.42 -1.38
N SER A 415 -44.55 -19.29 -0.79
CA SER A 415 -45.92 -19.13 -0.32
C SER A 415 -46.82 -19.15 -1.55
N LYS A 416 -47.41 -20.31 -1.85
CA LYS A 416 -48.42 -20.45 -2.90
C LYS A 416 -49.63 -19.59 -2.52
N SER A 417 -50.09 -18.72 -3.43
CA SER A 417 -51.30 -17.92 -3.23
C SER A 417 -52.53 -18.82 -3.02
N PHE A 418 -53.55 -18.30 -2.35
CA PHE A 418 -54.82 -19.00 -2.10
C PHE A 418 -55.43 -19.62 -3.38
N LEU A 419 -55.38 -18.88 -4.50
CA LEU A 419 -55.85 -19.34 -5.80
C LEU A 419 -55.07 -20.59 -6.30
N HIS A 420 -53.76 -20.64 -6.05
CA HIS A 420 -52.95 -21.80 -6.44
C HIS A 420 -53.26 -23.05 -5.61
N LYS A 421 -53.68 -22.89 -4.34
CA LYS A 421 -54.16 -24.01 -3.50
C LYS A 421 -55.55 -24.49 -3.94
N MET A 422 -56.46 -23.57 -4.27
CA MET A 422 -57.82 -23.88 -4.68
C MET A 422 -57.87 -24.67 -6.01
N PHE A 423 -57.09 -24.26 -7.01
CA PHE A 423 -57.03 -24.98 -8.29
C PHE A 423 -56.30 -26.32 -8.23
N SER A 424 -55.42 -26.53 -7.24
CA SER A 424 -54.72 -27.81 -7.07
C SER A 424 -55.62 -28.91 -6.48
N CYS A 425 -56.71 -28.56 -5.77
CA CYS A 425 -57.66 -29.52 -5.20
C CYS A 425 -58.77 -29.96 -6.19
N ILE A 426 -59.04 -29.18 -7.25
CA ILE A 426 -60.09 -29.50 -8.24
C ILE A 426 -59.61 -30.53 -9.29
N VAL A 427 -58.31 -30.84 -9.31
CA VAL A 427 -57.69 -31.79 -10.27
C VAL A 427 -57.32 -33.13 -9.60
N CYS A 428 -57.70 -33.34 -8.33
CA CYS A 428 -57.53 -34.63 -7.65
C CYS A 428 -58.90 -35.31 -7.46
N ASP A 429 -59.27 -36.20 -8.38
CA ASP A 429 -60.24 -37.28 -8.12
C ASP A 429 -59.56 -38.35 -7.24
N ASN A 430 -59.40 -38.04 -5.95
CA ASN A 430 -59.26 -38.95 -4.80
C ASN A 430 -59.26 -38.17 -3.48
#